data_AF-A0A355E499-F1
#
_entry.id   AF-A0A355E499-F1
#
_cell.length_a   1.000
_cell.length_b   1.000
_cell.length_c   1.000
_cell.angle_alpha   90.00
_cell.angle_beta   90.00
_cell.angle_gamma   90.00
#
_symmetry.space_group_name_H-M   'P 1'
#
loop_
_entity.id
_entity.type
_entity.pdbx_description
1 polymer ?
#
loop_
_entity_poly.entity_id
_entity_poly.type
_entity_poly.pdbx_seq_one_letter_code
_entity_poly.pdbx_strand_id
1 'polypeptide(L)'
;MNLLNLYFTPFATMLVLIAIYVSEPDPRPKYISLGILVASLVVNHWFSRNTYRFVGWASRLKVIQIWLTFLWSVLLAYLLIPYWAPMWLLLTMPPVTAALYQGRWQTLAAGMVCGLSVLGMYYLRQLSVGMPLGAEHWGQAFCQAAFIPTLSLFVHALAQTALRMRDMTR
;
A
#
# COMPACT_ATOMS: atom_id res chain seq x y z
N MET A 1 2.92 -17.37 -10.06
CA MET A 1 3.17 -16.77 -8.72
C MET A 1 2.74 -15.31 -8.75
N ASN A 2 1.98 -14.86 -7.76
CA ASN A 2 1.52 -13.46 -7.67
C ASN A 2 2.76 -12.57 -7.42
N LEU A 3 3.19 -11.77 -8.40
CA LEU A 3 4.27 -10.77 -8.24
C LEU A 3 4.07 -9.90 -6.99
N LEU A 4 2.80 -9.67 -6.64
CA LEU A 4 2.32 -9.09 -5.40
C LEU A 4 2.98 -9.71 -4.16
N ASN A 5 2.86 -11.02 -3.97
CA ASN A 5 3.37 -11.69 -2.76
C ASN A 5 4.88 -11.87 -2.78
N LEU A 6 5.51 -11.84 -3.96
CA LEU A 6 6.94 -12.02 -4.10
C LEU A 6 7.72 -10.76 -3.70
N TYR A 7 7.19 -9.56 -3.98
CA TYR A 7 7.92 -8.31 -3.77
C TYR A 7 7.23 -7.33 -2.80
N PHE A 8 5.91 -7.28 -2.76
CA PHE A 8 5.19 -6.29 -1.93
C PHE A 8 5.15 -6.72 -0.47
N THR A 9 4.95 -8.01 -0.22
CA THR A 9 4.99 -8.58 1.14
C THR A 9 6.35 -8.39 1.83
N PRO A 10 7.50 -8.74 1.22
CA PRO A 10 8.80 -8.48 1.85
C PRO A 10 9.09 -6.99 1.99
N PHE A 11 8.67 -6.14 1.03
CA PHE A 11 8.82 -4.69 1.16
C PHE A 11 8.07 -4.15 2.38
N ALA A 12 6.78 -4.47 2.52
CA ALA A 12 5.98 -4.03 3.67
C ALA A 12 6.54 -4.56 4.99
N THR A 13 6.99 -5.81 5.01
CA THR A 13 7.61 -6.44 6.18
C THR A 13 8.90 -5.72 6.57
N MET A 14 9.82 -5.49 5.62
CA MET A 14 11.06 -4.75 5.87
C MET A 14 10.78 -3.35 6.39
N LEU A 15 9.85 -2.63 5.76
CA LEU A 15 9.54 -1.25 6.13
C LEU A 15 8.96 -1.16 7.54
N VAL A 16 8.07 -2.08 7.93
CA VAL A 16 7.51 -2.14 9.29
C VAL A 16 8.56 -2.59 10.31
N LEU A 17 9.40 -3.58 10.00
CA LEU A 17 10.45 -4.04 10.91
C LEU A 17 11.49 -2.94 11.16
N ILE A 18 11.90 -2.21 10.11
CA ILE A 18 12.80 -1.07 10.24
C ILE A 18 12.15 0.02 11.08
N ALA A 19 10.87 0.34 10.85
CA ALA A 19 10.16 1.33 11.66
C ALA A 19 10.12 0.94 13.15
N ILE A 20 9.91 -0.35 13.46
CA ILE A 20 9.89 -0.83 14.84
C ILE A 20 11.29 -0.84 15.47
N TYR A 21 12.31 -1.21 14.69
CA TYR A 21 13.68 -1.31 15.18
C TYR A 21 14.33 0.06 15.39
N VAL A 22 14.16 0.99 14.45
CA VAL A 22 14.81 2.31 14.48
C VAL A 22 14.06 3.29 15.37
N SER A 23 12.73 3.29 15.33
CA SER A 23 11.94 4.31 16.02
C SER A 23 11.50 3.93 17.43
N GLU A 24 11.85 2.71 17.89
CA GLU A 24 11.49 2.14 19.19
C GLU A 24 10.11 2.60 19.73
N PRO A 25 9.01 2.31 19.00
CA PRO A 25 7.71 2.84 19.35
C PRO A 25 7.23 2.30 20.71
N ASP A 26 6.30 3.04 21.32
CA ASP A 26 5.65 2.65 22.57
C ASP A 26 5.15 1.19 22.53
N PRO A 27 5.08 0.50 23.69
CA PRO A 27 4.76 -0.93 23.72
C PRO A 27 3.45 -1.27 23.01
N ARG A 28 2.42 -0.43 23.16
CA ARG A 28 1.09 -0.67 22.57
C ARG A 28 1.10 -0.61 21.03
N PRO A 29 1.50 0.50 20.37
CA PRO A 29 1.65 0.57 18.92
C PRO A 29 2.56 -0.54 18.35
N LYS A 30 3.65 -0.87 19.04
CA LYS A 30 4.57 -1.92 18.63
C LYS A 30 3.87 -3.28 18.50
N TYR A 31 3.18 -3.74 19.54
CA TYR A 31 2.51 -5.05 19.52
C TYR A 31 1.33 -5.07 18.55
N ILE A 32 0.56 -3.98 18.45
CA ILE A 32 -0.56 -3.89 17.51
C ILE A 32 -0.05 -3.95 16.07
N SER A 33 0.98 -3.18 15.71
CA SER A 33 1.56 -3.19 14.37
C SER A 33 2.18 -4.54 14.01
N LEU A 34 2.84 -5.21 14.95
CA LEU A 34 3.32 -6.59 14.75
C LEU A 34 2.16 -7.57 14.55
N GLY A 35 1.09 -7.46 15.33
CA GLY A 35 -0.11 -8.28 15.17
C GLY A 35 -0.76 -8.09 13.80
N ILE A 36 -0.91 -6.85 13.34
CA ILE A 36 -1.42 -6.52 12.01
C ILE A 36 -0.50 -7.06 10.92
N LEU A 37 0.82 -6.91 11.07
CA LEU A 37 1.80 -7.43 10.13
C LEU A 37 1.66 -8.95 10.00
N VAL A 38 1.68 -9.69 11.12
CA VAL A 38 1.53 -11.16 11.11
C VAL A 38 0.18 -11.57 10.52
N ALA A 39 -0.92 -10.90 10.88
CA ALA A 39 -2.23 -11.16 10.31
C ALA A 39 -2.22 -10.94 8.77
N SER A 40 -1.59 -9.87 8.30
CA SER A 40 -1.47 -9.59 6.86
C SER A 40 -0.66 -10.68 6.14
N LEU A 41 0.39 -11.22 6.76
CA LEU A 41 1.19 -12.33 6.22
C LEU A 41 0.38 -13.61 6.13
N VAL A 42 -0.34 -13.97 7.20
CA VAL A 42 -1.19 -15.16 7.25
C VAL A 42 -2.28 -15.10 6.20
N VAL A 43 -2.98 -13.96 6.09
CA VAL A 43 -4.04 -13.79 5.11
C VAL A 43 -3.48 -13.81 3.68
N ASN A 44 -2.37 -13.12 3.39
CA ASN A 44 -1.72 -13.18 2.07
C ASN A 44 -1.24 -14.59 1.71
N HIS A 45 -0.72 -15.34 2.67
CA HIS A 45 -0.33 -16.73 2.48
C HIS A 45 -1.54 -17.61 2.15
N TRP A 46 -2.64 -17.43 2.88
CA TRP A 46 -3.89 -18.15 2.65
C TRP A 46 -4.47 -17.88 1.25
N PHE A 47 -4.54 -16.61 0.84
CA PHE A 47 -4.97 -16.23 -0.50
C PHE A 47 -4.07 -16.85 -1.59
N SER A 48 -2.75 -16.85 -1.39
CA SER A 48 -1.81 -17.47 -2.33
C SER A 48 -2.10 -18.95 -2.55
N ARG A 49 -2.33 -19.68 -1.46
CA ARG A 49 -2.58 -21.13 -1.50
C ARG A 49 -3.94 -21.45 -2.13
N ASN A 50 -4.96 -20.66 -1.84
CA ASN A 50 -6.32 -20.89 -2.35
C ASN A 50 -6.60 -20.30 -3.74
N THR A 51 -5.73 -19.45 -4.29
CA THR A 51 -5.94 -18.84 -5.61
C THR A 51 -6.10 -19.91 -6.71
N TYR A 52 -5.36 -21.03 -6.63
CA TYR A 52 -5.45 -22.12 -7.61
C TYR A 52 -6.75 -22.93 -7.51
N ARG A 53 -7.41 -22.94 -6.34
CA ARG A 53 -8.66 -23.70 -6.14
C ARG A 53 -9.87 -22.97 -6.73
N PHE A 54 -9.77 -21.67 -6.95
CA PHE A 54 -10.88 -20.80 -7.37
C PHE A 54 -10.56 -20.06 -8.68
N VAL A 55 -10.17 -20.80 -9.72
CA VAL A 55 -9.79 -20.24 -11.04
C VAL A 55 -10.88 -19.33 -11.62
N GLY A 56 -12.16 -19.72 -11.51
CA GLY A 56 -13.29 -18.90 -11.98
C GLY A 56 -13.50 -17.59 -11.21
N TRP A 57 -12.96 -17.47 -10.00
CA TRP A 57 -13.05 -16.27 -9.16
C TRP A 57 -11.73 -15.50 -9.07
N ALA A 58 -10.70 -15.91 -9.82
CA ALA A 58 -9.36 -15.35 -9.72
C ALA A 58 -9.32 -13.83 -9.93
N SER A 59 -10.16 -13.29 -10.83
CA SER A 59 -10.27 -11.83 -11.05
C SER A 59 -10.81 -11.11 -9.80
N ARG A 60 -11.90 -11.60 -9.20
CA ARG A 60 -12.50 -11.01 -7.99
C ARG A 60 -11.58 -11.14 -6.78
N LEU A 61 -10.87 -12.26 -6.64
CA LEU A 61 -9.91 -12.48 -5.55
C LEU A 61 -8.76 -11.46 -5.60
N LYS A 62 -8.27 -11.10 -6.80
CA LYS A 62 -7.25 -10.04 -6.95
C LYS A 62 -7.76 -8.68 -6.52
N VAL A 63 -9.00 -8.32 -6.87
CA VAL A 63 -9.62 -7.06 -6.42
C VAL A 63 -9.72 -7.03 -4.90
N ILE A 64 -10.22 -8.12 -4.29
CA ILE A 64 -10.30 -8.25 -2.83
C ILE A 64 -8.91 -8.12 -2.20
N GLN A 65 -7.89 -8.76 -2.77
CA GLN A 65 -6.53 -8.69 -2.25
C GLN A 65 -5.96 -7.26 -2.28
N ILE A 66 -6.24 -6.48 -3.32
CA ILE A 66 -5.83 -5.07 -3.41
C ILE A 66 -6.45 -4.26 -2.26
N TRP A 67 -7.75 -4.38 -2.04
CA TRP A 67 -8.44 -3.64 -0.98
C TRP A 67 -8.08 -4.11 0.42
N LEU A 68 -7.83 -5.40 0.60
CA LEU A 68 -7.32 -5.93 1.85
C LEU A 68 -5.91 -5.41 2.14
N THR A 69 -5.05 -5.37 1.12
CA THR A 69 -3.70 -4.79 1.24
C THR A 69 -3.80 -3.31 1.60
N PHE A 70 -4.71 -2.57 0.97
CA PHE A 70 -4.99 -1.19 1.33
C PHE A 70 -5.42 -1.04 2.78
N LEU A 71 -6.35 -1.87 3.26
CA LEU A 71 -6.81 -1.84 4.65
C LEU A 71 -5.65 -2.02 5.64
N TRP A 72 -4.80 -3.03 5.43
CA TRP A 72 -3.63 -3.25 6.28
C TRP A 72 -2.62 -2.10 6.19
N SER A 73 -2.34 -1.63 4.97
CA SER A 73 -1.42 -0.50 4.74
C SER A 73 -1.88 0.78 5.41
N VAL A 74 -3.19 1.11 5.38
CA VAL A 74 -3.74 2.30 6.05
C VAL A 74 -3.58 2.18 7.56
N LEU A 75 -3.96 1.03 8.14
CA LEU A 75 -3.87 0.82 9.58
C LEU A 75 -2.42 0.90 10.07
N LEU A 76 -1.50 0.23 9.38
CA LEU A 76 -0.07 0.25 9.70
C LEU A 76 0.52 1.64 9.50
N ALA A 77 0.18 2.32 8.39
CA ALA A 77 0.67 3.66 8.11
C ALA A 77 0.20 4.62 9.20
N TYR A 78 -1.09 4.63 9.56
CA TYR A 78 -1.63 5.53 10.59
C TYR A 78 -0.97 5.32 11.96
N LEU A 79 -0.75 4.07 12.36
CA LEU A 79 -0.12 3.74 13.64
C LEU A 79 1.36 4.13 13.70
N LEU A 80 2.09 3.96 12.60
CA LEU A 80 3.55 4.10 12.57
C LEU A 80 4.02 5.44 11.99
N ILE A 81 3.17 6.23 11.33
CA ILE A 81 3.53 7.55 10.78
C ILE A 81 4.20 8.49 11.81
N PRO A 82 3.81 8.49 13.10
CA PRO A 82 4.45 9.37 14.08
C PRO A 82 5.88 8.96 14.42
N TYR A 83 6.20 7.68 14.21
CA TYR A 83 7.47 7.07 14.59
C TYR A 83 8.43 7.01 13.39
N TRP A 84 7.91 6.80 12.17
CA TRP A 84 8.72 6.63 10.97
C TRP A 84 8.11 7.37 9.78
N ALA A 85 8.83 8.38 9.28
CA ALA A 85 8.35 9.26 8.23
C ALA A 85 7.94 8.56 6.91
N PRO A 86 8.65 7.54 6.38
CA PRO A 86 8.31 6.95 5.08
C PRO A 86 7.20 5.89 5.15
N MET A 87 6.44 5.79 6.24
CA MET A 87 5.34 4.82 6.38
C MET A 87 4.22 4.99 5.36
N TRP A 88 4.04 6.20 4.83
CA TRP A 88 3.10 6.48 3.73
C TRP A 88 3.40 5.65 2.47
N LEU A 89 4.64 5.15 2.28
CA LEU A 89 5.00 4.29 1.15
C LEU A 89 4.21 2.98 1.13
N LEU A 90 3.69 2.50 2.27
CA LEU A 90 2.81 1.32 2.29
C LEU A 90 1.54 1.52 1.44
N LEU A 91 1.10 2.77 1.27
CA LEU A 91 -0.08 3.12 0.46
C LEU A 91 0.23 3.18 -1.03
N THR A 92 1.48 3.06 -1.44
CA THR A 92 1.83 2.86 -2.85
C THR A 92 1.60 1.41 -3.30
N MET A 93 1.58 0.45 -2.37
CA MET A 93 1.48 -0.98 -2.67
C MET A 93 0.14 -1.37 -3.33
N PRO A 94 -1.03 -0.93 -2.80
CA PRO A 94 -2.32 -1.28 -3.41
C PRO A 94 -2.50 -0.77 -4.86
N PRO A 95 -2.21 0.50 -5.20
CA PRO A 95 -2.42 0.99 -6.55
C PRO A 95 -1.36 0.49 -7.54
N VAL A 96 -0.13 0.23 -7.10
CA VAL A 96 0.87 -0.47 -7.94
C VAL A 96 0.41 -1.90 -8.22
N THR A 97 -0.22 -2.56 -7.26
CA THR A 97 -0.84 -3.86 -7.50
C THR A 97 -1.99 -3.76 -8.50
N ALA A 98 -2.87 -2.75 -8.35
CA ALA A 98 -3.93 -2.50 -9.30
C ALA A 98 -3.37 -2.25 -10.71
N ALA A 99 -2.25 -1.53 -10.83
CA ALA A 99 -1.58 -1.26 -12.10
C ALA A 99 -1.20 -2.54 -12.87
N LEU A 100 -0.83 -3.61 -12.17
CA LEU A 100 -0.42 -4.89 -12.74
C LEU A 100 -1.60 -5.80 -13.15
N TYR A 101 -2.76 -5.65 -12.51
CA TYR A 101 -3.88 -6.60 -12.66
C TYR A 101 -5.17 -5.98 -13.20
N GLN A 102 -5.29 -4.66 -13.20
CA GLN A 102 -6.52 -3.93 -13.52
C GLN A 102 -6.29 -2.90 -14.63
N GLY A 103 -7.37 -2.30 -15.11
CA GLY A 103 -7.33 -1.25 -16.13
C GLY A 103 -6.79 0.08 -15.59
N ARG A 104 -6.43 0.98 -16.51
CA ARG A 104 -5.91 2.33 -16.20
C ARG A 104 -6.79 3.10 -15.22
N TRP A 105 -8.10 3.11 -15.46
CA TRP A 105 -9.05 3.86 -14.63
C TRP A 105 -9.17 3.30 -13.22
N GLN A 106 -9.16 1.98 -13.09
CA GLN A 106 -9.24 1.31 -11.79
C GLN A 106 -7.94 1.52 -11.00
N THR A 107 -6.80 1.50 -11.67
CA THR A 107 -5.49 1.84 -11.12
C THR A 107 -5.47 3.28 -10.59
N LEU A 108 -5.94 4.22 -11.41
CA LEU A 108 -6.03 5.63 -11.00
C LEU A 108 -6.95 5.81 -9.80
N ALA A 109 -8.13 5.17 -9.80
CA ALA A 109 -9.06 5.23 -8.68
C ALA A 109 -8.43 4.70 -7.39
N ALA A 110 -7.75 3.55 -7.44
CA ALA A 110 -7.01 3.01 -6.29
C ALA A 110 -5.92 3.98 -5.82
N GLY A 111 -5.18 4.60 -6.75
CA GLY A 111 -4.14 5.58 -6.46
C GLY A 111 -4.70 6.83 -5.78
N MET A 112 -5.83 7.34 -6.26
CA MET A 112 -6.52 8.49 -5.67
C MET A 112 -7.03 8.17 -4.27
N VAL A 113 -7.65 7.00 -4.05
CA VAL A 113 -8.10 6.59 -2.71
C VAL A 113 -6.92 6.50 -1.72
N CYS A 114 -5.79 5.93 -2.16
CA CYS A 114 -4.59 5.85 -1.34
C CYS A 114 -3.99 7.23 -1.05
N GLY A 115 -3.91 8.11 -2.05
CA GLY A 115 -3.43 9.48 -1.89
C GLY A 115 -4.32 10.31 -0.95
N LEU A 116 -5.64 10.22 -1.12
CA LEU A 116 -6.61 10.86 -0.21
C LEU A 116 -6.50 10.30 1.21
N SER A 117 -6.20 9.01 1.36
CA SER A 117 -5.98 8.41 2.68
C SER A 117 -4.76 9.01 3.38
N VAL A 118 -3.68 9.35 2.65
CA VAL A 118 -2.55 10.09 3.22
C VAL A 118 -3.00 11.44 3.77
N LEU A 119 -3.71 12.24 2.97
CA LEU A 119 -4.24 13.53 3.43
C LEU A 119 -5.16 13.36 4.65
N GLY A 120 -6.03 12.34 4.63
CA GLY A 120 -6.89 11.99 5.74
C GLY A 120 -6.12 11.64 7.02
N MET A 121 -5.02 10.88 6.92
CA MET A 121 -4.18 10.55 8.06
C MET A 121 -3.51 11.79 8.65
N TYR A 122 -2.97 12.70 7.82
CA TYR A 122 -2.42 13.97 8.29
C TYR A 122 -3.49 14.82 8.98
N TYR A 123 -4.68 14.93 8.39
CA TYR A 123 -5.81 15.66 8.97
C TYR A 123 -6.27 15.09 10.32
N LEU A 124 -6.47 13.76 10.40
CA LEU A 124 -6.83 13.08 11.65
C LEU A 124 -5.75 13.28 12.72
N ARG A 125 -4.48 13.31 12.32
CA ARG A 125 -3.38 13.56 13.24
C ARG A 125 -3.42 14.97 13.80
N GLN A 126 -3.66 15.98 12.96
CA GLN A 126 -3.85 17.37 13.38
C GLN A 126 -4.92 17.47 14.47
N LEU A 127 -6.05 16.79 14.28
CA LEU A 127 -7.14 16.76 15.26
C LEU A 127 -6.71 16.06 16.56
N SER A 128 -5.99 14.94 16.48
CA SER A 128 -5.57 14.18 17.66
C SER A 128 -4.52 14.91 18.53
N VAL A 129 -3.66 15.71 17.91
CA VAL A 129 -2.59 16.46 18.61
C VAL A 129 -3.08 17.85 19.05
N GLY A 130 -4.17 18.35 18.48
CA GLY A 130 -4.75 19.66 18.83
C GLY A 130 -3.92 20.85 18.36
N MET A 131 -2.89 20.63 17.53
CA MET A 131 -2.04 21.67 16.97
C MET A 131 -2.20 21.73 15.45
N PRO A 132 -2.35 22.93 14.85
CA PRO A 132 -2.44 23.07 13.40
C PRO A 132 -1.13 22.60 12.74
N LEU A 133 -1.26 21.81 11.67
CA LEU A 133 -0.13 21.43 10.83
C LEU A 133 0.41 22.68 10.13
N GLY A 134 1.71 22.93 10.24
CA GLY A 134 2.37 24.01 9.51
C GLY A 134 2.29 23.82 7.99
N ALA A 135 2.46 24.91 7.24
CA ALA A 135 2.39 24.90 5.77
C ALA A 135 3.36 23.88 5.13
N GLU A 136 4.54 23.68 5.72
CA GLU A 136 5.53 22.70 5.27
C GLU A 136 5.01 21.26 5.34
N HIS A 137 4.31 20.89 6.41
CA HIS A 137 3.79 19.54 6.61
C HIS A 137 2.61 19.26 5.67
N TRP A 138 1.76 20.26 5.42
CA TRP A 138 0.73 20.16 4.40
C TRP A 138 1.34 20.04 3.00
N GLY A 139 2.36 20.83 2.69
CA GLY A 139 3.11 20.71 1.43
C GLY A 139 3.65 19.29 1.24
N GLN A 140 4.28 18.72 2.27
CA GLN A 140 4.75 17.34 2.25
C GLN A 140 3.61 16.34 2.03
N ALA A 141 2.49 16.48 2.74
CA ALA A 141 1.33 15.59 2.60
C ALA A 141 0.73 15.65 1.19
N PHE A 142 0.62 16.84 0.60
CA PHE A 142 0.17 17.01 -0.79
C PHE A 142 1.13 16.39 -1.80
N CYS A 143 2.44 16.55 -1.61
CA CYS A 143 3.44 15.89 -2.46
C CYS A 143 3.31 14.37 -2.39
N GLN A 144 3.17 13.80 -1.19
CA GLN A 144 2.97 12.35 -1.02
C GLN A 144 1.66 11.88 -1.65
N ALA A 145 0.57 12.61 -1.44
CA ALA A 145 -0.75 12.30 -1.97
C ALA A 145 -0.79 12.36 -3.51
N ALA A 146 -0.09 13.31 -4.12
CA ALA A 146 0.03 13.42 -5.58
C ALA A 146 1.00 12.37 -6.17
N PHE A 147 2.03 11.98 -5.42
CA PHE A 147 3.00 10.98 -5.85
C PHE A 147 2.34 9.61 -6.06
N ILE A 148 1.48 9.16 -5.15
CA ILE A 148 0.85 7.84 -5.20
C ILE A 148 0.09 7.56 -6.52
N PRO A 149 -0.88 8.38 -6.97
CA PRO A 149 -1.58 8.17 -8.23
C PRO A 149 -0.64 8.31 -9.43
N THR A 150 0.30 9.25 -9.39
CA THR A 150 1.29 9.45 -10.47
C THR A 150 2.16 8.21 -10.67
N LEU A 151 2.71 7.67 -9.58
CA LEU A 151 3.50 6.44 -9.60
C LEU A 151 2.66 5.26 -10.11
N SER A 152 1.40 5.14 -9.69
CA SER A 152 0.54 4.04 -10.13
C SER A 152 0.29 4.04 -11.64
N LEU A 153 0.07 5.23 -12.23
CA LEU A 153 -0.09 5.39 -13.68
C LEU A 153 1.20 5.10 -14.43
N PHE A 154 2.34 5.53 -13.88
CA PHE A 154 3.65 5.24 -14.43
C PHE A 154 3.91 3.73 -14.47
N VAL A 155 3.68 3.01 -13.37
CA VAL A 155 3.83 1.55 -13.33
C VAL A 155 2.87 0.87 -14.30
N HIS A 156 1.63 1.36 -14.41
CA HIS A 156 0.67 0.82 -15.37
C HIS A 156 1.17 0.96 -16.81
N ALA A 157 1.71 2.12 -17.17
CA ALA A 157 2.29 2.34 -18.49
C ALA A 157 3.49 1.40 -18.75
N LEU A 158 4.37 1.21 -17.77
CA LEU A 158 5.48 0.25 -17.88
C LEU A 158 4.98 -1.19 -18.09
N ALA A 159 3.96 -1.61 -17.33
CA ALA A 159 3.37 -2.94 -17.45
C ALA A 159 2.78 -3.16 -18.86
N GLN A 160 2.09 -2.15 -19.41
CA GLN A 160 1.54 -2.21 -20.77
C GLN A 160 2.64 -2.27 -21.83
N THR A 161 3.70 -1.47 -21.69
CA THR A 161 4.84 -1.49 -22.63
C THR A 161 5.56 -2.83 -22.59
N ALA A 162 5.77 -3.42 -21.41
CA ALA A 162 6.38 -4.74 -21.27
C ALA A 162 5.56 -5.84 -21.96
N LEU A 163 4.22 -5.81 -21.83
CA LEU A 163 3.34 -6.73 -22.54
C LEU A 163 3.44 -6.56 -24.06
N ARG A 164 3.42 -5.32 -24.55
CA ARG A 164 3.57 -5.02 -25.99
C ARG A 164 4.89 -5.52 -26.56
N MET A 165 6.01 -5.28 -25.87
CA MET A 165 7.33 -5.76 -26.31
C MET A 165 7.39 -7.28 -26.40
N ARG A 166 6.80 -7.99 -25.42
CA ARG A 166 6.69 -9.45 -25.43
C ARG A 166 5.86 -9.96 -26.59
N ASP A 167 4.75 -9.27 -26.89
CA ASP A 167 3.84 -9.68 -27.96
C ASP A 167 4.44 -9.38 -29.35
N MET A 168 5.37 -8.43 -29.48
CA MET A 168 6.15 -8.17 -30.70
C MET A 168 7.24 -9.22 -30.97
N THR A 169 7.68 -9.96 -29.95
CA THR A 169 8.73 -10.98 -30.08
C THR A 169 8.19 -12.38 -30.42
N ARG A 170 6.86 -12.52 -30.51
CA ARG A 170 6.17 -13.75 -30.92
C ARG A 170 5.60 -13.58 -32.33
#